data_AF-Q6TKS0-F1
#
_entry.id   AF-Q6TKS0-F1
#
_cell.length_a   1.000
_cell.length_b   1.000
_cell.length_c   1.000
_cell.angle_alpha   90.00
_cell.angle_beta   90.00
_cell.angle_gamma   90.00
#
_symmetry.space_group_name_H-M   'P 1'
#
loop_
_entity.id
_entity.type
_entity.pdbx_description
1 polymer ?
#
loop_
_entity_poly.entity_id
_entity_poly.type
_entity_poly.pdbx_seq_one_letter_code
_entity_poly.pdbx_strand_id
1 'polypeptide(L)' 'PCDISRQLRVSHGSVSKILGRYYETGSIKPGVIGGSKPKVATPKVVDKIADYKRQNPTMFAWEI' A
#
# COMPACT_ATOMS: atom_id res chain seq x y z
N PRO A 1 27.42 -3.43 10.29
CA PRO A 1 26.75 -2.45 9.38
C PRO A 1 27.69 -1.43 8.72
N CYS A 2 28.78 -1.05 9.39
CA CYS A 2 29.75 -0.06 8.89
C CYS A 2 30.55 -0.55 7.66
N ASP A 3 30.95 -1.83 7.63
CA ASP A 3 31.68 -2.40 6.49
C ASP A 3 30.82 -2.53 5.23
N ILE A 4 29.56 -2.96 5.40
CA ILE A 4 28.57 -3.04 4.30
C ILE A 4 28.34 -1.66 3.70
N SER A 5 28.19 -0.63 4.54
CA SER A 5 28.03 0.77 4.11
C SER A 5 29.22 1.25 3.29
N ARG A 6 30.46 0.95 3.73
CA ARG A 6 31.70 1.30 3.01
C ARG A 6 31.84 0.57 1.68
N GLN A 7 31.62 -0.75 1.68
CA GLN A 7 31.76 -1.59 0.49
C GLN A 7 30.73 -1.24 -0.59
N LEU A 8 29.47 -1.02 -0.19
CA LEU A 8 28.38 -0.75 -1.12
C LEU A 8 28.21 0.75 -1.45
N ARG A 9 29.00 1.63 -0.81
CA ARG A 9 28.90 3.10 -0.95
C ARG A 9 27.49 3.63 -0.65
N VAL A 10 26.83 3.05 0.35
CA VAL A 10 25.48 3.43 0.81
C VAL A 10 25.59 4.03 2.20
N SER A 11 24.74 5.00 2.54
CA SER A 11 24.75 5.59 3.89
C SER A 11 24.42 4.54 4.96
N HIS A 12 25.05 4.68 6.13
CA HIS A 12 24.81 3.78 7.27
C HIS A 12 23.31 3.72 7.65
N GLY A 13 22.60 4.86 7.55
CA GLY A 13 21.16 4.93 7.81
C GLY A 13 20.32 4.12 6.82
N SER A 14 20.66 4.15 5.53
CA SER A 14 19.97 3.34 4.51
C SER A 14 20.23 1.85 4.71
N VAL A 15 21.46 1.44 5.03
CA VAL A 15 21.79 0.04 5.36
C VAL A 15 21.00 -0.43 6.58
N SER A 16 20.96 0.37 7.64
CA SER A 16 20.18 0.07 8.85
C SER A 16 18.69 -0.10 8.55
N LYS A 17 18.10 0.80 7.75
CA LYS A 17 16.68 0.76 7.39
C LYS A 17 16.31 -0.48 6.57
N ILE A 18 17.15 -0.90 5.62
CA ILE A 18 16.92 -2.09 4.80
C ILE A 18 17.03 -3.36 5.65
N LEU A 19 18.09 -3.48 6.45
CA LEU A 19 18.28 -4.65 7.31
C LEU A 19 17.19 -4.77 8.38
N GLY A 20 16.79 -3.65 9.02
CA GLY A 20 15.68 -3.63 9.97
C GLY A 20 14.39 -4.15 9.35
N ARG A 21 14.02 -3.63 8.16
CA ARG A 21 12.85 -4.11 7.41
C ARG A 21 12.93 -5.60 7.08
N TYR A 22 14.11 -6.08 6.68
CA TYR A 22 14.30 -7.49 6.36
C TYR A 22 14.11 -8.39 7.58
N TYR A 23 14.64 -8.02 8.75
CA TYR A 23 14.43 -8.81 9.97
C TYR A 23 12.98 -8.76 10.48
N GLU A 24 12.29 -7.64 10.28
CA GLU A 24 10.89 -7.49 10.72
C GLU A 24 9.88 -8.17 9.78
N THR A 25 10.11 -8.11 8.47
CA THR A 25 9.10 -8.49 7.46
C THR A 25 9.55 -9.59 6.49
N GLY A 26 10.84 -9.93 6.47
CA GLY A 26 11.45 -10.79 5.46
C GLY A 26 11.56 -10.16 4.06
N SER A 27 11.10 -8.92 3.86
CA SER A 27 11.08 -8.26 2.55
C SER A 27 12.24 -7.29 2.38
N ILE A 28 12.96 -7.44 1.26
CA ILE A 28 13.94 -6.46 0.77
C ILE A 28 13.30 -5.36 -0.08
N LYS A 29 12.01 -5.51 -0.44
CA LYS A 29 11.34 -4.54 -1.32
C LYS A 29 11.03 -3.26 -0.53
N PRO A 30 11.22 -2.08 -1.13
CA PRO A 30 10.82 -0.83 -0.51
C PRO A 30 9.32 -0.82 -0.24
N GLY A 31 8.89 -0.03 0.75
CA GLY A 31 7.47 0.24 0.95
C GLY A 31 6.86 0.95 -0.26
N VAL A 32 5.54 0.87 -0.40
CA VAL A 32 4.81 1.63 -1.42
C VAL A 32 5.01 3.13 -1.15
N ILE A 33 5.50 3.86 -2.16
CA ILE A 33 5.68 5.30 -2.10
C ILE A 33 4.54 5.94 -2.88
N GLY A 34 3.86 6.91 -2.25
CA GLY A 34 2.73 7.61 -2.85
C GLY A 34 1.39 6.87 -2.72
N GLY A 35 0.37 7.42 -3.37
CA GLY A 35 -1.03 7.00 -3.25
C GLY A 35 -1.84 7.88 -2.30
N SER A 36 -3.17 7.78 -2.42
CA SER A 36 -4.11 8.45 -1.53
C SER A 36 -5.06 7.44 -0.92
N LYS A 37 -5.47 7.68 0.32
CA LYS A 37 -6.56 6.90 0.90
C LYS A 37 -7.86 7.25 0.14
N PRO A 38 -8.75 6.27 -0.10
CA PRO A 38 -10.04 6.55 -0.72
C PRO A 38 -10.81 7.60 0.08
N LYS A 39 -11.10 8.75 -0.55
CA LYS A 39 -11.86 9.84 0.08
C LYS A 39 -13.37 9.65 -0.08
N VAL A 40 -13.80 9.18 -1.26
CA VAL A 40 -15.21 9.02 -1.62
C VAL A 40 -15.62 7.55 -1.73
N ALA A 41 -14.74 6.70 -2.27
CA ALA A 41 -14.91 5.25 -2.32
C ALA A 41 -14.53 4.60 -0.98
N THR A 42 -15.18 5.04 0.10
CA THR A 42 -15.01 4.39 1.41
C THR A 42 -15.58 2.97 1.36
N PRO A 43 -15.11 2.03 2.19
CA PRO A 43 -15.58 0.65 2.16
C PRO A 43 -17.11 0.53 2.24
N LYS A 44 -17.74 1.33 3.13
CA LYS A 44 -19.20 1.35 3.29
C LYS A 44 -19.94 1.78 2.01
N VAL A 45 -19.38 2.75 1.28
CA VAL A 45 -19.98 3.23 0.02
C VAL A 45 -19.83 2.16 -1.06
N VAL A 46 -18.65 1.53 -1.16
CA VAL A 46 -18.40 0.43 -2.12
C VAL A 46 -19.34 -0.75 -1.86
N ASP A 47 -19.52 -1.13 -0.59
CA ASP A 47 -20.43 -2.21 -0.20
C ASP A 47 -21.88 -1.89 -0.59
N LYS A 48 -22.33 -0.65 -0.37
CA LYS A 48 -23.68 -0.22 -0.75
C LYS A 48 -23.89 -0.19 -2.26
N ILE A 49 -22.91 0.29 -3.03
CA ILE A 49 -22.96 0.24 -4.51
C ILE A 49 -23.08 -1.22 -4.98
N ALA A 50 -22.31 -2.14 -4.38
CA ALA A 50 -22.36 -3.55 -4.71
C ALA A 50 -23.71 -4.19 -4.35
N ASP A 51 -24.30 -3.83 -3.21
CA ASP A 51 -25.62 -4.30 -2.80
C ASP A 51 -26.73 -3.84 -3.74
N TYR A 52 -26.74 -2.55 -4.12
CA TYR A 52 -27.74 -2.01 -5.07
C TYR A 52 -27.64 -2.70 -6.43
N LYS A 53 -26.41 -2.91 -6.95
CA LYS A 53 -26.20 -3.65 -8.19
C LYS A 53 -26.57 -5.12 -8.10
N ARG A 54 -26.42 -5.76 -6.94
CA ARG A 54 -26.84 -7.16 -6.74
C ARG A 54 -28.36 -7.28 -6.72
N GLN A 55 -29.05 -6.33 -6.11
CA GLN A 55 -30.52 -6.31 -6.05
C GLN A 55 -31.15 -5.97 -7.40
N ASN A 56 -30.57 -5.02 -8.14
CA ASN A 56 -31.03 -4.63 -9.47
C ASN A 56 -29.84 -4.49 -10.44
N PRO A 57 -29.48 -5.55 -11.17
CA PRO A 57 -28.34 -5.54 -12.09
C PRO A 57 -28.45 -4.49 -13.22
N THR A 58 -29.67 -4.14 -13.62
CA THR A 58 -29.92 -3.17 -14.71
C THR A 58 -29.87 -1.71 -14.24
N MET A 59 -29.81 -1.45 -12.93
CA MET A 59 -29.71 -0.11 -12.35
C MET A 59 -28.45 0.62 -12.84
N PHE A 60 -28.55 1.83 -13.34
CA PHE A 60 -27.44 2.65 -13.83
C PHE A 60 -26.67 3.34 -12.70
N ALA A 61 -25.45 3.80 -13.00
CA ALA A 61 -24.59 4.41 -11.99
C ALA A 61 -25.11 5.74 -11.42
N TRP A 62 -25.91 6.50 -12.18
CA TRP A 62 -26.52 7.76 -11.72
C TRP A 62 -27.78 7.52 -10.86
N GLU A 63 -28.28 6.29 -10.82
CA GLU A 63 -29.39 5.87 -9.97
C GLU A 63 -28.90 5.40 -8.58
N ILE A 64 -27.58 5.35 -8.37
CA ILE A 64 -26.90 4.90 -7.15
C ILE A 64 -26.29 6.07 -6.40
#